data_AF-A0A967BVU7-F1
#
_entry.id   AF-A0A967BVU7-F1
#
_cell.length_a   1.000
_cell.length_b   1.000
_cell.length_c   1.000
_cell.angle_alpha   90.00
_cell.angle_beta   90.00
_cell.angle_gamma   90.00
#
_symmetry.space_group_name_H-M   'P 1'
#
loop_
_entity.id
_entity.type
_entity.pdbx_description
1 polymer ?
#
loop_
_entity_poly.entity_id
_entity_poly.type
_entity_poly.pdbx_seq_one_letter_code
_entity_poly.pdbx_strand_id
1 'polypeptide(L)'
;ERKAMFDEFLAKNNGTINQNKIKKDKKLGKKEKKRRDIFQKENTLEITKKLLIKKKTILEISKERKLTEDTIVGHLQKIFELWPDFDFSYLRPNEKILKQVFRAIKKIKEKNNQDDFLENRQIKLRAIFKYLEEEISYSEIRLALIFLNAK
;
A
#
# COMPACT_ATOMS: atom_id res chain seq x y z
N GLU A 1 -23.79 -45.55 -3.61
CA GLU A 1 -24.37 -45.04 -4.87
C GLU A 1 -24.10 -43.54 -5.10
N ARG A 2 -24.59 -42.63 -4.25
CA ARG A 2 -24.44 -41.17 -4.44
C ARG A 2 -23.01 -40.67 -4.63
N LYS A 3 -22.05 -41.16 -3.82
CA LYS A 3 -20.64 -40.75 -3.89
C LYS A 3 -19.97 -41.13 -5.22
N ALA A 4 -20.28 -42.32 -5.74
CA ALA A 4 -19.74 -42.78 -7.01
C ALA A 4 -20.26 -41.93 -8.19
N MET A 5 -21.55 -41.55 -8.17
CA MET A 5 -22.11 -40.61 -9.15
C MET A 5 -21.43 -39.24 -9.10
N PHE A 6 -21.09 -38.73 -7.91
CA PHE A 6 -20.34 -37.47 -7.77
C PHE A 6 -18.91 -37.59 -8.32
N ASP A 7 -18.23 -38.69 -8.02
CA ASP A 7 -16.86 -38.93 -8.47
C ASP A 7 -16.81 -39.04 -10.01
N GLU A 8 -17.75 -39.76 -10.60
CA GLU A 8 -17.89 -39.88 -12.06
C GLU A 8 -18.24 -38.52 -12.72
N PHE A 9 -19.15 -37.76 -12.13
CA PHE A 9 -19.49 -36.42 -12.60
C PHE A 9 -18.29 -35.47 -12.60
N LEU A 10 -17.47 -35.50 -11.53
CA LEU A 10 -16.26 -34.69 -11.45
C LEU A 10 -15.25 -35.11 -12.52
N ALA A 11 -15.04 -36.41 -12.73
CA ALA A 11 -14.15 -36.91 -13.78
C ALA A 11 -14.60 -36.51 -15.18
N LYS A 12 -15.92 -36.57 -15.47
CA LYS A 12 -16.52 -36.16 -16.75
C LYS A 12 -16.32 -34.66 -17.05
N ASN A 13 -16.17 -33.83 -16.01
CA ASN A 13 -15.91 -32.39 -16.11
C ASN A 13 -14.42 -32.05 -15.91
N ASN A 14 -13.50 -33.00 -16.18
CA ASN A 14 -12.05 -32.84 -16.04
C ASN A 14 -11.57 -32.52 -14.61
N GLY A 15 -12.41 -32.75 -13.61
CA GLY A 15 -12.07 -32.64 -12.19
C GLY A 15 -11.25 -33.82 -11.69
N THR A 16 -10.62 -33.67 -10.53
CA THR A 16 -9.85 -34.72 -9.86
C THR A 16 -10.28 -34.89 -8.42
N ILE A 17 -10.48 -36.13 -7.98
CA ILE A 17 -10.81 -36.47 -6.58
C ILE A 17 -9.54 -36.81 -5.79
N ASN A 18 -8.42 -37.04 -6.49
CA ASN A 18 -7.14 -37.35 -5.85
C ASN A 18 -6.68 -36.19 -4.97
N GLN A 19 -6.75 -36.40 -3.65
CA GLN A 19 -6.44 -35.38 -2.65
C GLN A 19 -5.01 -34.82 -2.76
N ASN A 20 -4.04 -35.64 -3.16
CA ASN A 20 -2.66 -35.20 -3.35
C ASN A 20 -2.53 -34.27 -4.54
N LYS A 21 -3.24 -34.57 -5.64
CA LYS A 21 -3.30 -33.73 -6.84
C LYS A 21 -3.96 -32.38 -6.51
N ILE A 22 -5.10 -32.40 -5.82
CA ILE A 22 -5.79 -31.19 -5.33
C ILE A 22 -4.88 -30.32 -4.44
N LYS A 23 -4.15 -30.93 -3.49
CA LYS A 23 -3.22 -30.19 -2.61
C LYS A 23 -2.07 -29.56 -3.41
N LYS A 24 -1.53 -30.27 -4.41
CA LYS A 24 -0.46 -29.78 -5.29
C LYS A 24 -0.95 -28.61 -6.15
N ASP A 25 -2.11 -28.73 -6.77
CA ASP A 25 -2.71 -27.72 -7.64
C ASP A 25 -3.09 -26.46 -6.84
N LYS A 26 -3.64 -26.63 -5.63
CA LYS A 26 -3.88 -25.50 -4.70
C LYS A 26 -2.58 -24.76 -4.34
N LYS A 27 -1.47 -25.47 -4.13
CA LYS A 27 -0.17 -24.84 -3.86
C LYS A 27 0.37 -24.10 -5.09
N LEU A 28 0.24 -24.68 -6.28
CA LEU A 28 0.65 -24.06 -7.55
C LEU A 28 -0.16 -22.80 -7.84
N GLY A 29 -1.49 -22.88 -7.77
CA GLY A 29 -2.37 -21.72 -7.98
C GLY A 29 -2.11 -20.58 -6.98
N LYS A 30 -1.80 -20.89 -5.72
CA LYS A 30 -1.36 -19.89 -4.73
C LYS A 30 -0.04 -19.22 -5.13
N LYS A 31 0.94 -19.98 -5.63
CA LYS A 31 2.22 -19.44 -6.10
C LYS A 31 2.06 -18.58 -7.34
N GLU A 32 1.27 -19.02 -8.33
CA GLU A 32 0.98 -18.27 -9.54
C GLU A 32 0.21 -16.98 -9.26
N LYS A 33 -0.80 -17.03 -8.38
CA LYS A 33 -1.50 -15.83 -7.92
C LYS A 33 -0.52 -14.84 -7.28
N LYS A 34 0.32 -15.30 -6.35
CA LYS A 34 1.35 -14.46 -5.71
C LYS A 34 2.30 -13.82 -6.74
N ARG A 35 2.76 -14.58 -7.74
CA ARG A 35 3.63 -14.05 -8.81
C ARG A 35 2.92 -12.98 -9.64
N ARG A 36 1.67 -13.23 -10.05
CA ARG A 36 0.86 -12.26 -10.80
C ARG A 36 0.63 -10.97 -9.99
N ASP A 37 0.29 -11.11 -8.71
CA ASP A 37 0.06 -9.96 -7.82
C ASP A 37 1.34 -9.11 -7.65
N ILE A 38 2.53 -9.73 -7.59
CA ILE A 38 3.82 -9.01 -7.53
C ILE A 38 4.08 -8.27 -8.84
N PHE A 39 3.97 -8.96 -9.97
CA PHE A 39 4.21 -8.36 -11.29
C PHE A 39 3.26 -7.18 -11.57
N GLN A 40 1.98 -7.31 -11.23
CA GLN A 40 1.02 -6.21 -11.35
C GLN A 40 1.38 -5.03 -10.45
N LYS A 41 1.89 -5.28 -9.23
CA LYS A 41 2.36 -4.22 -8.32
C LYS A 41 3.56 -3.49 -8.89
N GLU A 42 4.57 -4.20 -9.39
CA GLU A 42 5.75 -3.61 -10.03
C GLU A 42 5.33 -2.70 -11.19
N ASN A 43 4.45 -3.21 -12.07
CA ASN A 43 3.92 -2.45 -13.20
C ASN A 43 3.18 -1.17 -12.75
N THR A 44 2.38 -1.26 -11.68
CA THR A 44 1.62 -0.13 -11.13
C THR A 44 2.53 0.98 -10.60
N LEU A 45 3.66 0.63 -9.97
CA LEU A 45 4.65 1.60 -9.47
C LEU A 45 5.37 2.27 -10.64
N GLU A 46 5.78 1.51 -11.65
CA GLU A 46 6.41 2.05 -12.86
C GLU A 46 5.52 3.03 -13.61
N ILE A 47 4.22 2.73 -13.76
CA ILE A 47 3.24 3.65 -14.37
C ILE A 47 3.19 4.97 -13.57
N THR A 48 3.11 4.89 -12.25
CA THR A 48 3.11 6.08 -11.39
C THR A 48 4.40 6.88 -11.58
N LYS A 49 5.55 6.21 -11.55
CA LYS A 49 6.87 6.81 -11.74
C LYS A 49 6.98 7.56 -13.07
N LYS A 50 6.46 6.99 -14.17
CA LYS A 50 6.42 7.67 -15.48
C LYS A 50 5.65 8.98 -15.46
N LEU A 51 4.58 9.08 -14.67
CA LEU A 51 3.81 10.32 -14.52
C LEU A 51 4.52 11.31 -13.60
N LEU A 52 5.22 10.82 -12.58
CA LEU A 52 6.05 11.65 -11.70
C LEU A 52 7.25 12.25 -12.43
N ILE A 53 7.85 11.53 -13.38
CA ILE A 53 8.91 12.07 -14.26
C ILE A 53 8.40 13.29 -15.05
N LYS A 54 7.11 13.28 -15.42
CA LYS A 54 6.44 14.41 -16.08
C LYS A 54 6.04 15.53 -15.11
N LYS A 55 6.50 15.48 -13.85
CA LYS A 55 6.19 16.42 -12.76
C LYS A 55 4.70 16.64 -12.52
N LYS A 56 3.87 15.64 -12.78
CA LYS A 56 2.43 15.71 -12.48
C LYS A 56 2.19 15.71 -10.98
N THR A 57 1.22 16.49 -10.55
CA THR A 57 0.74 16.52 -9.15
C THR A 57 0.03 15.23 -8.78
N ILE A 58 -0.10 14.96 -7.48
CA ILE A 58 -0.83 13.79 -6.96
C ILE A 58 -2.27 13.76 -7.46
N LEU A 59 -2.93 14.93 -7.49
CA LEU A 59 -4.30 15.08 -7.98
C LEU A 59 -4.43 14.75 -9.47
N GLU A 60 -3.49 15.20 -10.30
CA GLU A 60 -3.49 14.88 -11.74
C GLU A 60 -3.28 13.39 -11.99
N ILE A 61 -2.33 12.77 -11.27
CA ILE A 61 -2.05 11.33 -11.37
C ILE A 61 -3.28 10.52 -10.91
N SER A 62 -3.91 10.94 -9.81
CA SER A 62 -5.15 10.37 -9.27
C SER A 62 -6.25 10.34 -10.34
N LYS A 63 -6.51 11.48 -10.99
CA LYS A 63 -7.52 11.62 -12.05
C LYS A 63 -7.17 10.78 -13.29
N GLU A 64 -5.94 10.87 -13.78
CA GLU A 64 -5.50 10.15 -14.99
C GLU A 64 -5.56 8.63 -14.81
N ARG A 65 -5.19 8.15 -13.63
CA ARG A 65 -5.18 6.71 -13.32
C ARG A 65 -6.49 6.18 -12.75
N LYS A 66 -7.46 7.07 -12.47
CA LYS A 66 -8.72 6.74 -11.77
C LYS A 66 -8.46 6.00 -10.44
N LEU A 67 -7.48 6.48 -9.67
CA LEU A 67 -7.13 5.95 -8.36
C LEU A 67 -7.34 7.03 -7.31
N THR A 68 -7.51 6.66 -6.04
CA THR A 68 -7.56 7.65 -4.96
C THR A 68 -6.18 8.28 -4.74
N GLU A 69 -6.14 9.54 -4.29
CA GLU A 69 -4.88 10.21 -3.93
C GLU A 69 -4.11 9.42 -2.87
N ASP A 70 -4.81 8.82 -1.91
CA ASP A 70 -4.22 7.95 -0.90
C ASP A 70 -3.47 6.76 -1.49
N THR A 71 -4.01 6.16 -2.57
CA THR A 71 -3.35 5.09 -3.31
C THR A 71 -2.09 5.60 -4.02
N ILE A 72 -2.15 6.81 -4.60
CA ILE A 72 -0.99 7.44 -5.24
C ILE A 72 0.09 7.77 -4.21
N VAL A 73 -0.25 8.30 -3.04
CA VAL A 73 0.70 8.52 -1.94
C VAL A 73 1.31 7.21 -1.44
N GLY A 74 0.52 6.14 -1.37
CA GLY A 74 1.03 4.80 -1.08
C GLY A 74 2.01 4.27 -2.13
N HIS A 75 1.81 4.60 -3.40
CA HIS A 75 2.80 4.34 -4.45
C HIS A 75 4.05 5.22 -4.28
N LEU A 76 3.89 6.52 -3.98
CA LEU A 76 5.00 7.44 -3.74
C LEU A 76 5.94 6.93 -2.66
N GLN A 77 5.40 6.47 -1.53
CA GLN A 77 6.22 5.91 -0.45
C GLN A 77 7.10 4.76 -0.95
N LYS A 78 6.54 3.81 -1.71
CA LYS A 78 7.31 2.69 -2.26
C LYS A 78 8.31 3.12 -3.31
N ILE A 79 7.98 4.12 -4.14
CA ILE A 79 8.89 4.65 -5.15
C ILE A 79 10.06 5.34 -4.46
N PHE A 80 9.80 6.08 -3.38
CA PHE A 80 10.83 6.72 -2.55
C PHE A 80 11.80 5.68 -1.96
N GLU A 81 11.28 4.56 -1.46
CA GLU A 81 12.08 3.45 -0.92
C GLU A 81 12.90 2.72 -2.00
N LEU A 82 12.35 2.55 -3.22
CA LEU A 82 12.97 1.78 -4.31
C LEU A 82 13.93 2.61 -5.18
N TRP A 83 13.71 3.92 -5.29
CA TRP A 83 14.48 4.83 -6.14
C TRP A 83 14.80 6.12 -5.36
N PRO A 84 15.76 6.08 -4.42
CA PRO A 84 16.10 7.22 -3.56
C PRO A 84 16.63 8.44 -4.33
N ASP A 85 17.24 8.22 -5.51
CA ASP A 85 17.77 9.31 -6.35
C ASP A 85 16.71 10.06 -7.15
N PHE A 86 15.44 9.62 -7.09
CA PHE A 86 14.36 10.29 -7.81
C PHE A 86 13.99 11.62 -7.13
N ASP A 87 13.92 12.70 -7.90
CA ASP A 87 13.53 14.01 -7.37
C ASP A 87 12.03 14.08 -7.04
N PHE A 88 11.72 14.13 -5.74
CA PHE A 88 10.36 14.33 -5.23
C PHE A 88 10.12 15.76 -4.69
N SER A 89 11.08 16.68 -4.81
CA SER A 89 11.02 18.00 -4.17
C SER A 89 9.76 18.80 -4.51
N TYR A 90 9.26 18.67 -5.75
CA TYR A 90 8.06 19.33 -6.24
C TYR A 90 6.74 18.84 -5.58
N LEU A 91 6.77 17.69 -4.90
CA LEU A 91 5.63 17.14 -4.16
C LEU A 91 5.71 17.43 -2.66
N ARG A 92 6.72 18.16 -2.21
CA ARG A 92 6.90 18.47 -0.79
C ARG A 92 5.67 19.21 -0.26
N PRO A 93 5.05 18.73 0.84
CA PRO A 93 3.95 19.44 1.48
C PRO A 93 4.36 20.83 1.95
N ASN A 94 3.35 21.68 2.19
CA ASN A 94 3.57 22.98 2.81
C ASN A 94 4.32 22.83 4.15
N GLU A 95 5.26 23.73 4.41
CA GLU A 95 6.05 23.78 5.64
C GLU A 95 5.18 23.83 6.92
N LYS A 96 4.00 24.45 6.86
CA LYS A 96 3.01 24.43 7.95
C LYS A 96 2.57 23.00 8.29
N ILE A 97 2.21 22.21 7.28
CA ILE A 97 1.77 20.81 7.43
C ILE A 97 2.93 19.97 7.97
N LEU A 98 4.14 20.12 7.42
CA LEU A 98 5.32 19.42 7.90
C LEU A 98 5.58 19.69 9.38
N LYS A 99 5.51 20.96 9.81
CA LYS A 99 5.68 21.34 11.22
C LYS A 99 4.57 20.79 12.11
N GLN A 100 3.32 20.83 11.67
CA GLN A 100 2.18 20.27 12.42
C GLN A 100 2.34 18.76 12.63
N VAL A 101 2.63 18.01 11.55
CA VAL A 101 2.85 16.57 11.61
C VAL A 101 4.07 16.22 12.46
N PHE A 102 5.19 16.95 12.32
CA PHE A 102 6.38 16.75 13.14
C PHE A 102 6.10 16.95 14.63
N ARG A 103 5.38 18.02 14.99
CA ARG A 103 4.97 18.29 16.39
C ARG A 103 4.07 17.18 16.92
N ALA A 104 3.12 16.70 16.13
CA ALA A 104 2.25 15.59 16.50
C ALA A 104 3.06 14.33 16.81
N ILE A 105 3.99 13.94 15.93
CA ILE A 105 4.90 12.80 16.13
C ILE A 105 5.67 12.93 17.44
N LYS A 106 6.27 14.11 17.70
CA LYS A 106 7.04 14.36 18.92
C LYS A 106 6.17 14.21 20.17
N LYS A 107 4.98 14.82 20.17
CA LYS A 107 4.05 14.80 21.32
C LYS A 107 3.48 13.41 21.59
N ILE A 108 3.15 12.65 20.55
CA ILE A 108 2.69 11.26 20.69
C ILE A 108 3.81 10.38 21.28
N LYS A 109 5.06 10.55 20.82
CA LYS A 109 6.23 9.86 21.40
C LYS A 109 6.46 10.21 22.87
N GLU A 110 6.35 11.48 23.23
CA GLU A 110 6.48 11.94 24.62
C GLU A 110 5.39 11.34 25.53
N LYS A 111 4.14 11.27 25.06
CA LYS A 111 3.02 10.67 25.80
C LYS A 111 3.21 9.16 26.01
N ASN A 112 3.87 8.48 25.07
CA ASN A 112 4.21 7.05 25.11
C ASN A 112 3.01 6.13 25.45
N ASN A 113 1.83 6.46 24.93
CA ASN A 113 0.63 5.65 25.10
C ASN A 113 0.65 4.45 24.14
N GLN A 114 0.57 3.23 24.65
CA GLN A 114 0.68 2.00 23.86
C GLN A 114 -0.34 1.92 22.71
N ASP A 115 -1.54 2.45 22.89
CA ASP A 115 -2.60 2.43 21.87
C ASP A 115 -2.24 3.23 20.62
N ASP A 116 -1.35 4.21 20.73
CA ASP A 116 -0.95 5.09 19.63
C ASP A 116 0.14 4.47 18.73
N PHE A 117 0.69 3.31 19.12
CA PHE A 117 1.75 2.61 18.38
C PHE A 117 1.28 1.28 17.79
N LEU A 118 1.89 0.91 16.66
CA LEU A 118 1.86 -0.43 16.09
C LEU A 118 2.79 -1.36 16.90
N GLU A 119 2.68 -2.68 16.65
CA GLU A 119 3.52 -3.70 17.29
C GLU A 119 5.02 -3.45 17.08
N ASN A 120 5.40 -2.87 15.94
CA ASN A 120 6.77 -2.51 15.60
C ASN A 120 7.22 -1.14 16.17
N ARG A 121 6.47 -0.56 17.11
CA ARG A 121 6.69 0.76 17.72
C ARG A 121 6.62 1.96 16.76
N GLN A 122 6.10 1.78 15.54
CA GLN A 122 5.77 2.91 14.67
C GLN A 122 4.46 3.56 15.12
N ILE A 123 4.35 4.88 15.00
CA ILE A 123 3.12 5.61 15.35
C ILE A 123 2.03 5.24 14.35
N LYS A 124 0.82 4.93 14.84
CA LYS A 124 -0.36 4.72 14.00
C LYS A 124 -0.76 6.03 13.33
N LEU A 125 -1.09 5.97 12.04
CA LEU A 125 -1.55 7.13 11.28
C LEU A 125 -2.79 7.79 11.93
N ARG A 126 -3.69 6.97 12.48
CA ARG A 126 -4.88 7.43 13.22
C ARG A 126 -4.53 8.27 14.45
N ALA A 127 -3.43 7.97 15.14
CA ALA A 127 -2.99 8.74 16.30
C ALA A 127 -2.57 10.16 15.89
N ILE A 128 -1.85 10.28 14.78
CA ILE A 128 -1.46 11.59 14.20
C ILE A 128 -2.71 12.35 13.74
N PHE A 129 -3.60 11.69 13.00
CA PHE A 129 -4.85 12.29 12.52
C PHE A 129 -5.71 12.84 13.67
N LYS A 130 -5.88 12.06 14.74
CA LYS A 130 -6.61 12.47 15.94
C LYS A 130 -5.92 13.62 16.68
N TYR A 131 -4.59 13.61 16.78
CA TYR A 131 -3.84 14.69 17.42
C TYR A 131 -3.98 16.01 16.67
N LEU A 132 -4.10 15.94 15.34
CA LEU A 132 -4.29 17.10 14.46
C LEU A 132 -5.77 17.50 14.32
N GLU A 133 -6.64 17.00 15.20
CA GLU A 133 -8.07 17.33 15.23
C GLU A 133 -8.77 17.11 13.88
N GLU A 134 -8.29 16.13 13.09
CA GLU A 134 -8.86 15.77 11.80
C GLU A 134 -8.79 16.88 10.73
N GLU A 135 -8.06 17.97 10.97
CA GLU A 135 -7.92 19.10 10.03
C GLU A 135 -7.06 18.75 8.80
N ILE A 136 -6.12 17.82 8.95
CA ILE A 136 -5.19 17.41 7.89
C ILE A 136 -5.55 15.99 7.43
N SER A 137 -5.72 15.82 6.12
CA SER A 137 -6.13 14.54 5.56
C SER A 137 -5.09 13.43 5.74
N TYR A 138 -5.54 12.18 5.70
CA TYR A 138 -4.65 11.01 5.77
C TYR A 138 -3.58 10.99 4.66
N SER A 139 -3.94 11.43 3.45
CA SER A 139 -3.01 11.52 2.31
C SER A 139 -1.93 12.58 2.56
N GLU A 140 -2.29 13.75 3.08
CA GLU A 140 -1.34 14.80 3.46
C GLU A 140 -0.42 14.38 4.61
N ILE A 141 -0.96 13.71 5.63
CA ILE A 141 -0.14 13.18 6.73
C ILE A 141 0.84 12.14 6.18
N ARG A 142 0.40 11.19 5.36
CA ARG A 142 1.30 10.19 4.75
C ARG A 142 2.37 10.85 3.90
N LEU A 143 2.00 11.83 3.08
CA LEU A 143 2.96 12.56 2.25
C LEU A 143 4.00 13.27 3.12
N ALA A 144 3.57 13.97 4.18
CA ALA A 144 4.47 14.60 5.14
C ALA A 144 5.42 13.59 5.80
N LEU A 145 4.92 12.41 6.18
CA LEU A 145 5.76 11.35 6.76
C LEU A 145 6.84 10.86 5.79
N ILE A 146 6.58 10.80 4.48
CA ILE A 146 7.60 10.45 3.49
C ILE A 146 8.75 11.46 3.56
N PHE A 147 8.46 12.77 3.55
CA PHE A 147 9.50 13.81 3.59
C PHE A 147 10.18 13.97 4.95
N LEU A 148 9.50 13.64 6.06
CA LEU A 148 10.09 13.68 7.41
C LEU A 148 10.96 12.46 7.71
N ASN A 149 10.67 11.30 7.09
CA ASN A 149 11.45 10.08 7.24
C ASN A 149 12.50 9.88 6.13
N ALA A 150 12.47 10.72 5.10
CA ALA A 150 13.53 10.81 4.09
C ALA A 150 14.86 11.08 4.80
N LYS A 151 15.84 10.19 4.60
CA LYS A 151 17.20 10.32 5.12
C LYS A 151 18.03 11.26 4.24
#